data_AF-A0A7S2YKL7-F1
#
_entry.id   AF-A0A7S2YKL7-F1
#
_cell.length_a   1.000
_cell.length_b   1.000
_cell.length_c   1.000
_cell.angle_alpha   90.00
_cell.angle_beta   90.00
_cell.angle_gamma   90.00
#
_symmetry.space_group_name_H-M   'P 1'
#
loop_
_entity.id
_entity.type
_entity.pdbx_description
1 polymer ?
#
loop_
_entity_poly.entity_id
_entity_poly.type
_entity_poly.pdbx_seq_one_letter_code
_entity_poly.pdbx_strand_id
1 'polypeptide(L)'
;MEYLLARVTHQAPDFFERYVQFQTKVDTVTYDETTETFAVTTTKTTTEESSPEPQQQQRTFDKVIWAAGEYGIPKMPKEITQALANFTRGPVVHSTQFCRGTT
;
A
#
# COMPACT_ATOMS: atom_id res chain seq x y z
N MET A 1 -8.11 -17.83 1.74
CA MET A 1 -6.91 -17.20 1.14
C MET A 1 -5.78 -18.20 0.95
N GLU A 2 -5.56 -19.10 1.92
CA GLU A 2 -4.50 -20.14 1.89
C GLU A 2 -4.49 -21.01 0.63
N TYR A 3 -5.63 -21.51 0.17
CA TYR A 3 -5.69 -22.32 -1.06
C TYR A 3 -5.20 -21.56 -2.31
N LEU A 4 -5.55 -20.28 -2.45
CA LEU A 4 -5.12 -19.47 -3.58
C LEU A 4 -3.62 -19.20 -3.53
N LEU A 5 -3.10 -18.86 -2.35
CA LEU A 5 -1.67 -18.64 -2.12
C LEU A 5 -0.87 -19.91 -2.42
N ALA A 6 -1.25 -21.05 -1.84
CA ALA A 6 -0.60 -22.33 -2.07
C ALA A 6 -0.59 -22.73 -3.55
N ARG A 7 -1.63 -22.38 -4.30
CA ARG A 7 -1.70 -22.64 -5.74
C ARG A 7 -0.77 -21.74 -6.56
N VAL A 8 -0.69 -20.45 -6.24
CA VAL A 8 0.12 -19.49 -7.03
C VAL A 8 1.60 -19.51 -6.64
N THR A 9 1.95 -19.93 -5.42
CA THR A 9 3.33 -20.05 -4.95
C THR A 9 3.83 -21.50 -4.89
N HIS A 10 3.09 -22.48 -5.44
CA HIS A 10 3.47 -23.91 -5.38
C HIS A 10 4.90 -24.19 -5.88
N GLN A 11 5.37 -23.43 -6.89
CA GLN A 11 6.72 -23.58 -7.45
C GLN A 11 7.80 -22.78 -6.71
N ALA A 12 7.41 -21.92 -5.77
CA ALA A 12 8.31 -21.07 -4.97
C ALA A 12 7.73 -20.93 -3.55
N PRO A 13 7.87 -21.95 -2.69
CA PRO A 13 7.27 -21.94 -1.35
C PRO A 13 7.83 -20.83 -0.45
N ASP A 14 9.07 -20.38 -0.71
CA ASP A 14 9.77 -19.27 -0.02
C ASP A 14 9.54 -17.89 -0.68
N PHE A 15 8.57 -17.77 -1.60
CA PHE A 15 8.39 -16.57 -2.42
C PHE A 15 8.28 -15.27 -1.60
N PHE A 16 7.46 -15.29 -0.54
CA PHE A 16 7.22 -14.12 0.30
C PHE A 16 8.44 -13.72 1.13
N GLU A 17 9.24 -14.68 1.58
CA GLU A 17 10.43 -14.43 2.38
C GLU A 17 11.57 -13.86 1.54
N ARG A 18 11.64 -14.29 0.26
CA ARG A 18 12.76 -13.97 -0.62
C ARG A 18 12.53 -12.75 -1.51
N TYR A 19 11.30 -12.53 -1.95
CA TYR A 19 10.98 -11.51 -2.96
C TYR A 19 10.07 -10.38 -2.47
N VAL A 20 9.45 -10.52 -1.30
CA VAL A 20 8.52 -9.51 -0.77
C VAL A 20 9.13 -8.78 0.41
N GLN A 21 9.15 -7.46 0.33
CA GLN A 21 9.51 -6.59 1.45
C GLN A 21 8.24 -6.03 2.08
N PHE A 22 7.76 -6.68 3.13
CA PHE A 22 6.64 -6.20 3.92
C PHE A 22 7.03 -4.94 4.71
N GLN A 23 6.01 -4.17 5.13
CA GLN A 23 6.18 -2.92 5.87
C GLN A 23 7.05 -1.89 5.12
N THR A 24 7.14 -1.98 3.81
CA THR A 24 7.85 -1.03 2.96
C THR A 24 6.85 -0.31 2.09
N LYS A 25 6.80 1.01 2.22
CA LYS A 25 5.97 1.87 1.37
C LYS A 25 6.79 2.33 0.17
N VAL A 26 6.22 2.25 -1.02
CA VAL A 26 6.77 2.91 -2.21
C VAL A 26 6.29 4.35 -2.22
N ASP A 27 7.22 5.31 -2.24
CA ASP A 27 6.89 6.75 -2.22
C ASP A 27 6.88 7.34 -3.62
N THR A 28 7.92 7.06 -4.42
CA THR A 28 8.04 7.56 -5.79
C THR A 28 8.62 6.50 -6.72
N VAL A 29 8.19 6.57 -7.98
CA VAL A 29 8.75 5.83 -9.10
C VAL A 29 9.03 6.83 -10.21
N THR A 30 10.27 6.94 -10.64
CA THR A 30 10.69 7.88 -11.68
C THR A 30 11.47 7.14 -12.75
N TYR A 31 11.10 7.34 -14.01
CA TYR A 31 11.84 6.79 -15.14
C TYR A 31 12.97 7.75 -15.54
N ASP A 32 14.18 7.22 -15.66
CA ASP A 32 15.34 7.94 -16.18
C ASP A 32 15.60 7.50 -17.62
N GLU A 33 15.38 8.43 -18.56
CA GLU A 33 15.57 8.19 -19.99
C GLU A 33 17.04 7.95 -20.38
N THR A 34 18.00 8.43 -19.58
CA THR A 34 19.43 8.28 -19.88
C THR A 34 19.91 6.86 -19.62
N THR A 35 19.45 6.28 -18.51
CA THR A 35 19.81 4.93 -18.10
C THR A 35 18.80 3.88 -18.54
N GLU A 36 17.64 4.31 -19.06
CA GLU A 36 16.49 3.45 -19.39
C GLU A 36 16.02 2.61 -18.19
N THR A 37 16.16 3.15 -16.97
CA THR A 37 15.78 2.46 -15.73
C THR A 37 14.79 3.26 -14.88
N PHE A 38 14.14 2.57 -13.96
CA PHE A 38 13.26 3.16 -12.96
C PHE A 38 13.99 3.32 -11.63
N ALA A 39 14.07 4.55 -11.13
CA ALA A 39 14.42 4.85 -9.76
C ALA A 39 13.18 4.73 -8.86
N VAL A 40 13.21 3.80 -7.92
CA VAL A 40 12.13 3.55 -6.96
C VAL A 40 12.61 3.95 -5.57
N THR A 41 11.92 4.90 -4.97
CA THR A 41 12.17 5.34 -3.59
C THR A 41 11.15 4.69 -2.67
N THR A 42 11.66 4.10 -1.59
CA THR A 42 10.86 3.38 -0.60
C THR A 42 11.18 3.85 0.81
N THR A 43 10.18 3.83 1.68
CA THR A 43 10.33 4.09 3.11
C THR A 43 9.95 2.84 3.90
N LYS A 44 10.87 2.35 4.73
CA LYS A 44 10.55 1.27 5.67
C LYS A 44 9.70 1.83 6.81
N THR A 45 8.49 1.30 6.95
CA THR A 45 7.54 1.65 8.00
C THR A 45 7.87 0.80 9.22
N THR A 46 8.72 1.30 10.12
CA THR A 46 8.99 0.62 11.39
C THR A 46 7.74 0.66 12.26
N THR A 47 7.23 -0.51 12.63
CA THR A 47 6.21 -0.64 13.68
C THR A 47 6.83 -0.72 15.07
N GLU A 48 8.16 -0.85 15.15
CA GLU A 48 8.90 -0.97 16.41
C GLU A 48 9.36 0.39 16.92
N GLU A 49 9.05 0.68 18.18
CA GLU A 49 9.37 1.90 18.95
C GLU A 49 10.86 2.25 19.04
N SER A 50 11.74 1.46 18.42
CA SER A 50 13.19 1.46 18.66
C SER A 50 14.02 2.17 17.59
N SER A 51 13.41 2.74 16.55
CA SER A 51 14.15 3.54 15.55
C SER A 51 13.30 4.72 15.06
N PRO A 52 13.64 5.96 15.49
CA PRO A 52 12.78 7.13 15.32
C PRO A 52 12.82 7.77 13.93
N GLU A 53 13.65 7.28 13.00
CA GLU A 53 13.78 7.89 11.68
C GLU A 53 13.31 6.95 10.55
N PRO A 54 12.41 7.42 9.66
CA PRO A 54 11.99 6.66 8.50
C PRO A 54 13.20 6.41 7.60
N GLN A 55 13.60 5.15 7.48
CA GLN A 55 14.71 4.76 6.62
C GLN A 55 14.24 4.76 5.17
N GLN A 56 14.67 5.79 4.42
CA GLN A 56 14.47 5.88 2.98
C GLN A 56 15.56 5.12 2.24
N GLN A 57 15.15 4.34 1.25
CA GLN A 57 16.05 3.63 0.35
C GLN A 57 15.61 3.85 -1.10
N GLN A 58 16.57 4.20 -1.94
CA GLN A 58 16.40 4.26 -3.39
C GLN A 58 17.06 3.04 -4.04
N ARG A 59 16.37 2.42 -4.99
CA ARG A 59 16.89 1.31 -5.82
C ARG A 59 16.52 1.52 -7.28
N THR A 60 17.33 0.99 -8.18
CA THR A 60 17.10 1.02 -9.63
C THR A 60 16.59 -0.32 -10.13
N PHE A 61 15.68 -0.28 -11.10
CA PHE A 61 15.08 -1.46 -11.72
C PHE A 61 14.89 -1.25 -13.22
N ASP A 62 15.11 -2.29 -14.02
CA ASP A 62 14.87 -2.23 -15.48
C ASP A 62 13.37 -2.18 -15.82
N LYS A 63 12.52 -2.74 -14.94
CA LYS A 63 11.07 -2.84 -15.13
C LYS A 63 10.35 -2.68 -13.81
N VAL A 64 9.15 -2.09 -13.85
CA VAL A 64 8.27 -1.92 -12.69
C VAL A 64 6.86 -2.39 -13.05
N ILE A 65 6.24 -3.15 -12.15
CA ILE A 65 4.85 -3.59 -12.26
C ILE A 65 4.06 -2.92 -11.14
N TRP A 66 3.08 -2.09 -11.49
CA TRP A 66 2.23 -1.40 -10.51
C TRP A 66 0.99 -2.24 -10.17
N ALA A 67 1.01 -2.88 -9.01
CA ALA A 67 -0.06 -3.76 -8.53
C ALA A 67 -0.72 -3.23 -7.23
N ALA A 68 -0.72 -1.91 -7.01
CA ALA A 68 -1.24 -1.32 -5.77
C ALA A 68 -2.77 -1.36 -5.62
N GLY A 69 -3.51 -1.41 -6.74
CA GLY A 69 -4.98 -1.37 -6.77
C GLY A 69 -5.57 -0.02 -6.31
N GLU A 70 -6.74 0.35 -6.82
CA GLU A 70 -7.38 1.63 -6.46
C GLU A 70 -8.50 1.50 -5.41
N TYR A 71 -9.03 0.29 -5.20
CA TYR A 71 -10.24 0.06 -4.41
C TYR A 71 -10.07 0.33 -2.90
N GLY A 72 -8.85 0.50 -2.41
CA GLY A 72 -8.57 0.91 -1.03
C GLY A 72 -8.70 2.42 -0.78
N ILE A 73 -8.73 3.24 -1.85
CA ILE A 73 -8.77 4.71 -1.71
C ILE A 73 -10.25 5.15 -1.67
N PRO A 74 -10.72 5.77 -0.58
CA PRO A 74 -12.09 6.27 -0.52
C PRO A 74 -12.27 7.42 -1.52
N LYS A 75 -13.29 7.31 -2.38
CA LYS A 75 -13.63 8.34 -3.37
C LYS A 75 -14.96 8.98 -2.95
N MET A 76 -14.88 10.13 -2.27
CA MET A 76 -16.05 10.94 -1.89
C MET A 76 -16.00 12.32 -2.55
N PRO A 77 -17.10 12.77 -3.20
CA PRO A 77 -17.22 14.15 -3.66
C PRO A 77 -17.06 15.15 -2.51
N LYS A 78 -16.40 16.29 -2.79
CA LYS A 78 -16.10 17.30 -1.77
C LYS A 78 -17.37 17.93 -1.21
N GLU A 79 -18.37 18.15 -2.06
CA GLU A 79 -19.66 18.74 -1.72
C GLU A 79 -20.41 17.86 -0.71
N ILE A 80 -20.40 16.54 -0.94
CA ILE A 80 -20.99 15.56 -0.03
C ILE A 80 -20.23 15.54 1.30
N THR A 81 -18.90 15.56 1.24
CA THR A 81 -18.06 15.56 2.45
C THR A 81 -18.31 16.81 3.30
N GLN A 82 -18.48 17.98 2.68
CA GLN A 82 -18.80 19.23 3.36
C GLN A 82 -20.22 19.24 3.94
N ALA A 83 -21.20 18.75 3.19
CA ALA A 83 -22.59 18.67 3.66
C ALA A 83 -22.73 17.73 4.86
N LEU A 84 -22.00 16.60 4.85
CA LEU A 84 -22.02 15.60 5.90
C LEU A 84 -21.12 15.96 7.09
N ALA A 85 -20.18 16.90 6.95
CA ALA A 85 -19.34 17.35 8.06
C ALA A 85 -20.16 17.92 9.24
N ASN A 86 -21.32 18.50 8.97
CA ASN A 86 -22.24 19.05 9.99
C ASN A 86 -23.34 18.07 10.42
N PHE A 87 -23.33 16.83 9.92
CA PHE A 87 -24.36 15.85 10.23
C PHE A 87 -24.13 15.25 11.63
N THR A 88 -25.04 15.50 12.56
CA THR A 88 -24.92 15.08 13.97
C THR A 88 -25.83 13.91 14.36
N ARG A 89 -26.68 13.42 13.45
CA ARG A 89 -27.71 12.41 13.74
C ARG A 89 -27.23 10.95 13.62
N GLY A 90 -25.92 10.73 13.50
CA GLY A 90 -25.32 9.40 13.43
C GLY A 90 -23.98 9.38 12.71
N PRO A 91 -23.29 8.22 12.70
CA PRO A 91 -22.01 8.08 12.02
C PRO A 91 -22.20 8.03 10.50
N VAL A 92 -21.35 8.77 9.78
CA VAL A 92 -21.18 8.67 8.34
C VAL A 92 -19.91 7.88 8.08
N VAL A 93 -20.02 6.76 7.37
CA VAL A 93 -18.91 5.82 7.18
C VAL A 93 -18.79 5.52 5.68
N HIS A 94 -17.57 5.63 5.13
CA HIS A 94 -17.30 5.16 3.77
C HIS A 94 -17.18 3.63 3.75
N SER A 95 -17.53 2.97 2.65
CA SER A 95 -17.49 1.50 2.56
C SER A 95 -16.11 0.89 2.87
N THR A 96 -15.03 1.61 2.56
CA THR A 96 -13.64 1.21 2.91
C THR A 96 -13.36 1.20 4.42
N GLN A 97 -14.17 1.88 5.22
CA GLN A 97 -14.05 1.97 6.68
C GLN A 97 -15.04 1.03 7.39
N PHE A 98 -15.92 0.36 6.63
CA PHE A 98 -16.91 -0.53 7.20
C PHE A 98 -16.25 -1.88 7.55
N CYS A 99 -15.82 -2.00 8.80
CA CYS A 99 -15.36 -3.25 9.39
C CYS A 99 -16.37 -3.68 10.45
N ARG A 100 -16.90 -4.91 10.39
CA ARG A 100 -17.68 -5.46 11.52
C ARG A 100 -16.74 -5.59 12.72
N GLY A 101 -17.04 -4.88 13.80
CA GLY A 101 -16.35 -5.07 15.08
C GLY A 101 -16.53 -6.51 15.54
N THR A 102 -15.42 -7.24 15.64
CA THR A 102 -15.36 -8.47 16.45
C THR A 102 -15.36 -8.04 17.91
N THR A 103 -16.53 -8.08 18.54
CA THR A 103 -16.67 -8.25 20.00
C THR A 103 -16.66 -9.72 20.33
#